data_AF-A0A2M7Q2L0-F1
#
_entry.id   AF-A0A2M7Q2L0-F1
#
_cell.length_a   1.000
_cell.length_b   1.000
_cell.length_c   1.000
_cell.angle_alpha   90.00
_cell.angle_beta   90.00
_cell.angle_gamma   90.00
#
_symmetry.space_group_name_H-M   'P 1'
#
loop_
_entity.id
_entity.type
_entity.pdbx_description
1 polymer ?
#
loop_
_entity_poly.entity_id
_entity_poly.type
_entity_poly.pdbx_seq_one_letter_code
_entity_poly.pdbx_strand_id
1 'polypeptide(L)'
;MKNQGAASVQLLRRRWFIIDGNELLEEVAGDGVVGDQPVLDPGDSYAYSSFCVLATPVGCMHGFYTFVDDHGGEFSAEIPMFTLADNMSLH
;
A
#
# COMPACT_ATOMS: atom_id res chain seq x y z
N MET A 1 3.53 -0.41 7.79
CA MET A 1 2.22 -0.69 8.40
C MET A 1 2.41 -0.84 9.90
N LYS A 2 1.52 -0.29 10.73
CA LYS A 2 1.55 -0.46 12.18
C LYS A 2 0.14 -0.75 12.68
N ASN A 3 -0.02 -1.80 13.47
CA ASN A 3 -1.30 -2.11 14.09
C ASN A 3 -1.46 -1.28 15.37
N GLN A 4 -2.42 -0.35 15.36
CA GLN A 4 -2.78 0.47 16.52
C GLN A 4 -4.09 0.02 17.17
N GLY A 5 -4.70 -1.05 16.65
CA GLY A 5 -5.90 -1.67 17.20
C GLY A 5 -5.61 -2.58 18.38
N ALA A 6 -6.67 -3.19 18.91
CA ALA A 6 -6.61 -4.09 20.06
C ALA A 6 -6.62 -5.59 19.67
N ALA A 7 -6.86 -5.91 18.39
CA ALA A 7 -6.90 -7.28 17.86
C ALA A 7 -5.76 -7.53 16.89
N SER A 8 -5.36 -8.80 16.75
CA SER A 8 -4.41 -9.24 15.72
C SER A 8 -5.08 -9.20 14.35
N VAL A 9 -4.33 -8.79 13.33
CA VAL A 9 -4.85 -8.67 11.96
C VAL A 9 -3.84 -9.21 10.96
N GLN A 10 -4.33 -9.88 9.92
CA GLN A 10 -3.48 -10.40 8.84
C GLN A 10 -3.72 -9.63 7.55
N LEU A 11 -2.64 -9.19 6.90
CA LEU A 11 -2.72 -8.62 5.57
C LEU A 11 -3.07 -9.70 4.54
N LEU A 12 -4.16 -9.51 3.82
CA LEU A 12 -4.57 -10.42 2.75
C LEU A 12 -4.08 -9.96 1.38
N ARG A 13 -4.34 -8.71 1.02
CA ARG A 13 -4.13 -8.19 -0.34
C ARG A 13 -3.91 -6.69 -0.36
N ARG A 14 -3.35 -6.21 -1.45
CA ARG A 14 -3.11 -4.80 -1.76
C ARG A 14 -3.82 -4.43 -3.06
N ARG A 15 -4.31 -3.20 -3.13
CA ARG A 15 -4.72 -2.57 -4.38
C ARG A 15 -4.16 -1.15 -4.42
N TRP A 16 -3.49 -0.85 -5.52
CA TRP A 16 -2.87 0.44 -5.80
C TRP A 16 -3.47 1.04 -7.05
N PHE A 17 -3.65 2.35 -7.02
CA PHE A 17 -4.02 3.22 -8.12
C PHE A 17 -2.85 4.18 -8.32
N ILE A 18 -2.23 4.11 -9.49
CA ILE A 18 -1.02 4.83 -9.84
C ILE A 18 -1.40 5.77 -10.97
N ILE A 19 -1.21 7.08 -10.76
CA ILE A 19 -1.52 8.10 -11.76
C ILE A 19 -0.19 8.74 -12.17
N ASP A 20 0.16 8.64 -13.45
CA ASP A 20 1.36 9.27 -13.98
C ASP A 20 1.14 10.78 -14.26
N GLY A 21 2.19 11.48 -14.69
CA GLY A 21 2.15 12.91 -14.99
C GLY A 21 1.32 13.27 -16.24
N ASN A 22 0.89 12.28 -17.02
CA ASN A 22 -0.02 12.43 -18.14
C ASN A 22 -1.47 12.06 -17.77
N GLU A 23 -1.76 11.91 -16.48
CA GLU A 23 -3.08 11.51 -15.95
C GLU A 23 -3.49 10.09 -16.35
N LEU A 24 -2.55 9.24 -16.77
CA LEU A 24 -2.84 7.84 -17.04
C LEU A 24 -2.93 7.07 -15.72
N LEU A 25 -4.07 6.41 -15.51
CA LEU A 25 -4.33 5.57 -14.34
C LEU A 25 -3.98 4.10 -14.63
N GLU A 26 -3.15 3.52 -13.77
CA GLU A 26 -2.86 2.09 -13.70
C GLU A 26 -3.38 1.52 -12.35
N GLU A 27 -4.07 0.38 -12.42
CA GLU A 27 -4.47 -0.38 -11.23
C GLU A 27 -3.55 -1.60 -11.06
N VAL A 28 -2.91 -1.71 -9.90
CA VAL A 28 -2.08 -2.85 -9.52
C VAL A 28 -2.69 -3.52 -8.29
N ALA A 29 -3.12 -4.77 -8.42
CA ALA A 29 -3.70 -5.56 -7.33
C ALA A 29 -2.97 -6.90 -7.16
N GLY A 30 -2.94 -7.43 -5.94
CA GLY A 30 -2.39 -8.76 -5.67
C GLY A 30 -2.37 -9.13 -4.20
N ASP A 31 -2.01 -10.39 -3.93
CA ASP A 31 -2.00 -10.94 -2.57
C ASP A 31 -0.76 -10.54 -1.78
N GLY A 32 -0.97 -10.18 -0.53
CA GLY A 32 0.07 -9.77 0.40
C GLY A 32 0.81 -8.51 -0.05
N VAL A 33 2.08 -8.41 0.35
CA VAL A 33 3.09 -7.42 -0.10
C VAL A 33 4.41 -8.16 -0.27
N VAL A 34 5.14 -7.92 -1.37
CA VAL A 34 6.45 -8.53 -1.66
C VAL A 34 6.52 -10.07 -1.50
N GLY A 35 5.39 -10.77 -1.60
CA GLY A 35 5.28 -12.23 -1.41
C GLY A 35 4.82 -12.66 -0.01
N ASP A 36 4.66 -11.71 0.92
CA ASP A 36 4.31 -11.96 2.32
C ASP A 36 2.88 -11.51 2.64
N GLN A 37 2.20 -12.27 3.50
CA GLN A 37 0.93 -11.91 4.13
C GLN A 37 1.13 -11.79 5.65
N PRO A 38 1.78 -10.70 6.13
CA PRO A 38 2.15 -10.56 7.53
C PRO A 38 0.94 -10.51 8.45
N VAL A 39 1.06 -11.20 9.59
CA VAL A 39 0.18 -11.04 10.75
C VAL A 39 0.78 -9.97 11.65
N LEU A 40 -0.04 -9.04 12.13
CA LEU A 40 0.36 -7.93 13.00
C LEU A 40 -0.44 -8.01 14.30
N ASP A 41 0.24 -8.35 15.39
CA ASP A 41 -0.37 -8.26 16.72
C ASP A 41 -0.53 -6.79 17.16
N PRO A 42 -1.35 -6.50 18.19
CA PRO A 42 -1.51 -5.16 18.71
C PRO A 42 -0.16 -4.50 19.05
N GLY A 43 0.14 -3.37 18.40
CA GLY A 43 1.39 -2.62 18.56
C GLY A 43 2.49 -2.96 17.55
N ASP A 44 2.37 -4.07 16.82
CA ASP A 44 3.38 -4.50 15.86
C ASP A 44 3.50 -3.55 14.67
N SER A 45 4.69 -3.56 14.08
CA SER A 45 5.00 -2.80 12.88
C SER A 45 5.72 -3.69 11.86
N TYR A 46 5.29 -3.58 10.61
CA TYR A 46 5.92 -4.25 9.48
C TYR A 46 6.26 -3.21 8.42
N ALA A 47 7.52 -3.21 7.99
CA ALA A 47 8.04 -2.32 6.96
C ALA A 47 8.57 -3.15 5.79
N TYR A 48 8.28 -2.69 4.58
CA TYR A 48 8.79 -3.28 3.36
C TYR A 48 9.03 -2.17 2.34
N SER A 49 9.85 -2.46 1.34
CA SER A 49 10.11 -1.58 0.21
C SER A 49 9.75 -2.29 -1.09
N SER A 50 9.10 -1.57 -2.00
CA SER A 50 8.82 -2.02 -3.36
C SER A 50 9.16 -0.91 -4.34
N PHE A 51 9.19 -1.23 -5.63
CA PHE A 51 9.45 -0.26 -6.68
C PHE A 51 8.20 -0.04 -7.53
N CYS A 52 8.06 1.18 -8.03
CA CYS A 52 7.07 1.58 -9.04
C CYS A 52 7.82 2.28 -10.16
N VAL A 53 7.59 1.87 -11.40
CA VAL A 53 8.18 2.51 -12.58
C VAL A 53 7.11 3.38 -13.20
N LEU A 54 7.40 4.67 -13.39
CA LEU A 54 6.52 5.60 -14.08
C LEU A 54 7.09 5.96 -15.45
N ALA A 55 6.20 6.23 -16.41
CA ALA A 55 6.58 6.78 -17.71
C ALA A 55 6.99 8.28 -17.62
N THR A 56 6.64 8.95 -16.52
CA THR A 56 6.86 10.37 -16.27
C THR A 56 7.75 10.61 -15.04
N PRO A 57 8.44 11.76 -14.93
CA PRO A 57 9.29 12.09 -13.77
C PRO A 57 8.53 12.27 -12.46
N VAL A 58 7.23 12.54 -12.55
CA VAL A 58 6.32 12.74 -11.43
C VAL A 58 5.03 11.95 -11.63
N GLY A 59 4.38 11.57 -10.53
CA GLY A 59 3.06 10.96 -10.50
C GLY A 59 2.53 10.91 -9.07
N CYS A 60 1.45 10.19 -8.83
CA CYS A 60 0.96 9.91 -7.49
C CYS A 60 0.46 8.48 -7.35
N MET A 61 0.40 8.00 -6.12
CA MET A 61 -0.16 6.70 -5.77
C MET A 61 -1.15 6.86 -4.64
N HIS A 62 -2.25 6.13 -4.70
CA HIS A 62 -3.14 5.89 -3.57
C HIS A 62 -3.65 4.45 -3.62
N GLY A 63 -4.27 3.96 -2.56
CA GLY A 63 -4.72 2.59 -2.55
C GLY A 63 -5.31 2.17 -1.23
N PHE A 64 -5.36 0.86 -1.03
CA PHE A 64 -5.74 0.27 0.24
C PHE A 64 -5.15 -1.12 0.39
N TYR A 65 -4.99 -1.51 1.64
CA TYR A 65 -4.76 -2.89 2.03
C TYR A 65 -6.06 -3.49 2.54
N THR A 66 -6.33 -4.75 2.19
CA THR A 66 -7.38 -5.52 2.84
C THR A 66 -6.75 -6.42 3.89
N PHE A 67 -7.27 -6.32 5.10
CA PHE A 67 -6.90 -7.15 6.25
C PHE A 67 -8.07 -8.05 6.64
N VAL A 68 -7.75 -9.11 7.36
CA VAL A 68 -8.72 -9.93 8.11
C VAL A 68 -8.36 -9.90 9.58
N ASP A 69 -9.37 -9.80 10.45
CA ASP A 69 -9.21 -9.93 11.90
C ASP A 69 -9.24 -11.39 12.36
N ASP A 70 -9.03 -11.61 13.66
CA ASP A 70 -9.07 -12.93 14.32
C ASP A 70 -10.45 -13.59 14.32
N HIS A 71 -11.50 -12.86 13.98
CA HIS A 71 -12.87 -13.35 13.83
C HIS A 71 -13.23 -13.65 12.37
N GLY A 72 -12.31 -13.45 11.42
CA GLY A 72 -12.54 -13.63 9.99
C GLY A 72 -13.22 -12.45 9.32
N GLY A 73 -13.38 -11.32 10.01
CA GLY A 73 -13.91 -10.07 9.48
C GLY A 73 -12.89 -9.37 8.59
N GLU A 74 -13.26 -9.13 7.33
CA GLU A 74 -12.41 -8.35 6.42
C GLU A 74 -12.68 -6.84 6.57
N PHE A 75 -11.61 -6.06 6.52
CA PHE A 75 -11.69 -4.60 6.46
C PHE A 75 -10.57 -4.02 5.60
N SER A 76 -10.74 -2.78 5.14
CA SER A 76 -9.74 -2.08 4.34
C SER A 76 -9.09 -0.94 5.11
N ALA A 77 -7.77 -0.85 5.02
CA ALA A 77 -6.98 0.27 5.50
C ALA A 77 -6.57 1.13 4.30
N GLU A 78 -7.13 2.34 4.20
CA GLU A 78 -6.83 3.28 3.12
C GLU A 78 -5.40 3.81 3.20
N ILE A 79 -4.81 3.98 2.03
CA ILE A 79 -3.52 4.64 1.84
C ILE A 79 -3.83 5.95 1.10
N PRO A 80 -3.75 7.09 1.81
CA PRO A 80 -3.95 8.40 1.21
C PRO A 80 -3.02 8.63 0.03
N MET A 81 -3.44 9.47 -0.90
CA MET A 81 -2.63 9.84 -2.05
C MET A 81 -1.31 10.48 -1.62
N PHE A 82 -0.21 10.02 -2.22
CA PHE A 82 1.12 10.61 -2.07
C PHE A 82 1.83 10.72 -3.41
N THR A 83 2.74 11.69 -3.52
CA THR A 83 3.49 11.97 -4.75
C THR A 83 4.67 11.01 -4.92
N LEU A 84 4.86 10.55 -6.15
CA LEU A 84 6.11 9.97 -6.62
C LEU A 84 6.86 11.04 -7.42
N ALA A 85 8.12 11.29 -7.10
CA ALA A 85 8.97 12.19 -7.86
C ALA A 85 10.38 11.63 -7.91
N ASP A 86 11.00 11.65 -9.09
CA ASP A 86 12.43 11.40 -9.19
C ASP A 86 13.19 12.54 -8.49
N ASN A 87 14.23 12.18 -7.74
CA ASN A 87 15.03 13.07 -6.90
C ASN A 87 15.75 14.17 -7.71
N MET A 88 15.77 14.05 -9.04
CA MET A 88 16.33 15.01 -9.98
C MET A 88 15.36 16.14 -10.41
N SER A 89 14.14 16.19 -9.86
CA SER A 89 13.08 17.12 -10.32
C SER A 89 12.85 18.34 -9.42
N LEU A 90 13.54 18.45 -8.28
CA LEU A 90 13.42 19.57 -7.34
C LEU A 90 14.68 20.45 -7.41
N HIS A 91 14.71 21.38 -8.36
CA HIS A 91 15.61 22.54 -8.38
C HIS A 91 14.85 23.79 -8.78
#